data_AF-A0A258BUS1-F1
#
_entry.id   AF-A0A258BUS1-F1
#
_cell.length_a   1.000
_cell.length_b   1.000
_cell.length_c   1.000
_cell.angle_alpha   90.00
_cell.angle_beta   90.00
_cell.angle_gamma   90.00
#
_symmetry.space_group_name_H-M   'P 1'
#
loop_
_entity.id
_entity.type
_entity.pdbx_description
1 polymer ?
#
loop_
_entity_poly.entity_id
_entity_poly.type
_entity_poly.pdbx_seq_one_letter_code
_entity_poly.pdbx_strand_id
1 'polypeptide(L)'
;GSVELARFSVAGDVLGYLLNFQWAGRVMNYQSAFAPPRTAKSKPGLMCHAAAIGRAATQGQALYSFLAGKDRYKQSLATGSEQLCWLVLERFDLRLEAEAFARRLLRKTEEK
;
A
#
# COMPACT_ATOMS: atom_id res chain seq x y z
N GLY A 1 -4.98 7.69 16.74
CA GLY A 1 -4.04 6.91 15.92
C GLY A 1 -2.63 7.42 16.15
N SER A 2 -1.63 6.62 15.81
CA SER A 2 -0.22 7.02 15.91
C SER A 2 0.53 6.65 14.63
N VAL A 3 1.71 7.25 14.48
CA VAL A 3 2.66 6.93 13.41
C VAL A 3 3.88 6.29 14.05
N GLU A 4 4.38 5.24 13.44
CA GLU A 4 5.60 4.55 13.85
C GLU A 4 6.61 4.55 12.71
N LEU A 5 7.86 4.90 13.04
CA LEU A 5 9.01 4.64 12.19
C LEU A 5 9.82 3.49 12.78
N ALA A 6 9.71 2.30 12.20
CA ALA A 6 10.44 1.12 12.64
C ALA A 6 11.76 0.99 11.86
N ARG A 7 12.87 0.87 12.58
CA ARG A 7 14.20 0.58 12.01
C ARG A 7 14.53 -0.90 12.22
N PHE A 8 14.91 -1.59 11.15
CA PHE A 8 15.39 -2.97 11.19
C PHE A 8 16.89 -3.00 10.95
N SER A 9 17.63 -3.73 11.78
CA SER A 9 19.08 -3.81 11.69
C SER A 9 19.59 -5.19 12.08
N VAL A 10 20.71 -5.60 11.49
CA VAL A 10 21.41 -6.86 11.79
C VAL A 10 22.87 -6.55 11.99
N ALA A 11 23.44 -6.93 13.14
CA ALA A 11 24.84 -6.68 13.48
C ALA A 11 25.28 -5.21 13.30
N GLY A 12 24.39 -4.25 13.58
CA GLY A 12 24.64 -2.81 13.43
C GLY A 12 24.28 -2.24 12.05
N ASP A 13 24.19 -3.08 11.02
CA ASP A 13 23.84 -2.66 9.66
C ASP A 13 22.32 -2.50 9.48
N VAL A 14 21.90 -1.41 8.84
CA VAL A 14 20.49 -1.15 8.56
C VAL A 14 19.99 -2.05 7.42
N LEU A 15 18.93 -2.80 7.66
CA LEU A 15 18.21 -3.57 6.64
C LEU A 15 17.10 -2.75 5.98
N GLY A 16 16.43 -1.89 6.74
CA GLY A 16 15.38 -1.04 6.22
C GLY A 16 14.60 -0.29 7.29
N TYR A 17 13.71 0.56 6.80
CA TYR A 17 12.78 1.35 7.57
C TYR A 17 11.36 1.08 7.08
N LEU A 18 10.43 0.99 8.02
CA LEU A 18 8.99 0.92 7.74
C LEU A 18 8.29 2.08 8.44
N LEU A 19 7.54 2.86 7.68
CA LEU A 19 6.65 3.89 8.18
C LEU A 19 5.24 3.30 8.25
N ASN A 20 4.76 3.11 9.48
CA ASN A 20 3.48 2.47 9.77
C ASN A 20 2.50 3.46 10.40
N PHE A 21 1.24 3.37 10.01
CA PHE A 21 0.14 3.97 10.74
C PHE A 21 -0.50 2.93 11.65
N GLN A 22 -0.76 3.31 12.90
CA GLN A 22 -1.43 2.46 13.87
C GLN A 22 -2.78 3.06 14.24
N TRP A 23 -3.84 2.31 13.97
CA TRP A 23 -5.19 2.74 14.30
C TRP A 23 -6.15 1.57 14.45
N ALA A 24 -6.99 1.62 15.48
CA ALA A 24 -8.07 0.66 15.72
C ALA A 24 -7.63 -0.82 15.64
N GLY A 25 -6.51 -1.15 16.29
CA GLY A 25 -5.94 -2.51 16.28
C GLY A 25 -5.31 -2.94 14.95
N ARG A 26 -5.08 -2.01 14.03
CA ARG A 26 -4.46 -2.25 12.73
C ARG A 26 -3.12 -1.53 12.63
N VAL A 27 -2.11 -2.23 12.13
CA VAL A 27 -0.83 -1.66 11.67
C VAL A 27 -0.86 -1.60 10.16
N MET A 28 -0.68 -0.43 9.58
CA MET A 28 -0.80 -0.18 8.15
C MET A 28 0.53 0.35 7.63
N ASN A 29 1.24 -0.45 6.84
CA ASN A 29 2.50 -0.04 6.25
C ASN A 29 2.26 0.95 5.10
N TYR A 30 2.65 2.20 5.31
CA TYR A 30 2.47 3.29 4.34
C TYR A 30 3.66 3.40 3.39
N GLN A 31 4.87 3.41 3.93
CA GLN A 31 6.09 3.55 3.14
C GLN A 31 7.20 2.67 3.70
N SER A 32 8.00 2.11 2.79
CA SER A 32 9.13 1.26 3.13
C SER A 32 10.38 1.69 2.38
N ALA A 33 11.53 1.60 3.03
CA ALA A 33 12.84 1.78 2.41
C ALA A 33 13.76 0.63 2.83
N PHE A 34 14.46 0.03 1.88
CA PHE A 34 15.28 -1.17 2.13
C PHE A 34 16.71 -0.96 1.65
N ALA A 35 17.65 -1.54 2.38
CA ALA A 35 19.04 -1.62 1.96
C ALA A 35 19.19 -2.53 0.72
N PRO A 36 20.25 -2.34 -0.08
CA PRO A 36 20.55 -3.25 -1.18
C PRO A 36 20.75 -4.70 -0.70
N PRO A 37 20.29 -5.70 -1.47
CA PRO A 37 20.58 -7.10 -1.15
C PRO A 37 22.08 -7.37 -1.12
N ARG A 38 22.57 -8.01 -0.05
CA ARG A 38 23.99 -8.41 0.06
C ARG A 38 24.32 -9.66 -0.76
N THR A 39 23.33 -10.51 -1.00
CA THR A 39 23.45 -11.75 -1.77
C THR A 39 22.16 -11.98 -2.56
N ALA A 40 22.20 -12.86 -3.58
CA ALA A 40 21.02 -13.22 -4.37
C ALA A 40 19.87 -13.83 -3.54
N LYS A 41 20.18 -14.37 -2.35
CA LYS A 41 19.19 -14.93 -1.42
C LYS A 41 18.70 -13.92 -0.39
N SER A 42 19.39 -12.77 -0.24
CA SER A 42 19.00 -11.71 0.68
C SER A 42 17.75 -11.01 0.18
N LYS A 43 16.70 -10.97 1.02
CA LYS A 43 15.44 -10.28 0.73
C LYS A 43 15.11 -9.31 1.87
N PRO A 44 15.81 -8.15 1.95
CA PRO A 44 15.67 -7.23 3.07
C PRO A 44 14.22 -6.80 3.33
N GLY A 45 13.46 -6.52 2.27
CA GLY A 45 12.05 -6.14 2.41
C GLY A 45 11.16 -7.24 3.00
N LEU A 46 11.35 -8.48 2.58
CA LEU A 46 10.60 -9.62 3.11
C LEU A 46 10.93 -9.88 4.58
N MET A 47 12.21 -9.75 4.95
CA MET A 47 12.68 -9.90 6.33
C MET A 47 12.10 -8.80 7.24
N CYS A 48 12.15 -7.54 6.80
CA CYS A 48 11.61 -6.41 7.56
C CYS A 48 10.10 -6.58 7.79
N HIS A 49 9.34 -6.93 6.76
CA HIS A 49 7.90 -7.14 6.90
C HIS A 49 7.55 -8.36 7.77
N ALA A 50 8.27 -9.48 7.64
CA ALA A 50 8.05 -10.63 8.51
C ALA A 50 8.30 -10.27 9.99
N ALA A 51 9.36 -9.53 10.29
CA ALA A 51 9.65 -9.05 11.63
C ALA A 51 8.59 -8.05 12.14
N ALA A 52 8.11 -7.15 11.28
CA ALA A 52 7.06 -6.20 11.61
C ALA A 52 5.73 -6.89 11.93
N ILE A 53 5.34 -7.89 11.15
CA ILE A 53 4.14 -8.72 11.38
C ILE A 53 4.26 -9.44 12.73
N GLY A 54 5.40 -10.08 12.98
CA GLY A 54 5.64 -10.75 14.26
C GLY A 54 5.51 -9.79 15.44
N ARG A 55 6.09 -8.59 15.35
CA ARG A 55 5.98 -7.56 16.38
C ARG A 55 4.55 -7.04 16.55
N ALA A 56 3.80 -6.84 15.46
CA ALA A 56 2.40 -6.43 15.54
C ALA A 56 1.56 -7.50 16.24
N ALA A 57 1.80 -8.78 15.95
CA ALA A 57 1.14 -9.90 16.61
C ALA A 57 1.47 -9.97 18.11
N THR A 58 2.74 -9.81 18.50
CA THR A 58 3.11 -9.80 19.94
C THR A 58 2.56 -8.59 20.69
N GLN A 59 2.27 -7.48 19.99
CA GLN A 59 1.61 -6.30 20.53
C GLN A 59 0.08 -6.40 20.53
N GLY A 60 -0.49 -7.56 20.17
CA GLY A 60 -1.93 -7.80 20.18
C GLY A 60 -2.70 -7.06 19.07
N GLN A 61 -2.02 -6.63 18.01
CA GLN A 61 -2.68 -6.01 16.86
C GLN A 61 -3.46 -7.06 16.08
N ALA A 62 -4.69 -6.73 15.69
CA ALA A 62 -5.59 -7.63 15.00
C ALA A 62 -5.21 -7.82 13.52
N LEU A 63 -4.60 -6.81 12.89
CA LEU A 63 -4.28 -6.85 11.45
C LEU A 63 -3.00 -6.07 11.14
N TYR A 64 -2.14 -6.68 10.33
CA TYR A 64 -1.06 -5.98 9.62
C TYR A 64 -1.46 -5.84 8.15
N SER A 65 -1.72 -4.61 7.71
CA SER A 65 -2.09 -4.29 6.34
C SER A 65 -0.89 -3.74 5.58
N PHE A 66 -0.64 -4.31 4.40
CA PHE A 66 0.36 -3.79 3.46
C PHE A 66 -0.15 -2.60 2.63
N LEU A 67 -1.40 -2.16 2.85
CA LEU A 67 -2.12 -1.22 2.00
C LEU A 67 -2.16 -1.66 0.51
N ALA A 68 -2.66 -0.78 -0.35
CA ALA A 68 -2.84 -1.06 -1.77
C ALA A 68 -1.51 -1.43 -2.47
N GLY A 69 -1.60 -2.25 -3.52
CA GLY A 69 -0.47 -2.67 -4.33
C GLY A 69 -0.49 -4.17 -4.61
N LYS A 70 0.09 -4.58 -5.74
CA LYS A 70 0.09 -5.97 -6.21
C LYS A 70 1.49 -6.61 -6.14
N ASP A 71 2.37 -6.08 -5.31
CA ASP A 71 3.74 -6.58 -5.20
C ASP A 71 3.76 -8.04 -4.70
N ARG A 72 4.64 -8.85 -5.30
CA ARG A 72 4.73 -10.29 -5.03
C ARG A 72 4.99 -10.62 -3.55
N TYR A 73 5.73 -9.77 -2.83
CA TYR A 73 6.00 -10.00 -1.40
C TYR A 73 4.74 -9.87 -0.54
N LYS A 74 3.81 -8.96 -0.89
CA LYS A 74 2.53 -8.81 -0.19
C LYS A 74 1.72 -10.08 -0.32
N GLN A 75 1.67 -10.65 -1.52
CA GLN A 75 0.96 -11.92 -1.77
C GLN A 75 1.58 -13.10 -1.02
N SER A 76 2.91 -13.15 -0.87
CA SER A 76 3.56 -14.24 -0.13
C SER A 76 3.38 -14.18 1.39
N LEU A 77 3.10 -13.00 1.94
CA LEU A 77 2.98 -12.78 3.39
C LEU A 77 1.55 -12.55 3.86
N ALA A 78 0.66 -12.10 2.99
CA ALA A 78 -0.73 -11.82 3.34
C ALA A 78 -1.55 -13.10 3.46
N THR A 79 -2.45 -13.11 4.44
CA THR A 79 -3.44 -14.18 4.65
C THR A 79 -4.80 -13.84 4.04
N GLY A 80 -4.95 -12.65 3.45
CA GLY A 80 -6.17 -12.15 2.84
C GLY A 80 -5.92 -10.89 2.00
N SER A 81 -7.00 -10.38 1.38
CA SER A 81 -6.97 -9.15 0.59
C SER A 81 -8.24 -8.34 0.79
N GLU A 82 -8.11 -7.03 0.63
CA GLU A 82 -9.24 -6.08 0.61
C GLU A 82 -9.28 -5.41 -0.78
N GLN A 83 -10.48 -5.14 -1.28
CA GLN A 83 -10.66 -4.46 -2.57
C GLN A 83 -10.83 -2.95 -2.33
N LEU A 84 -9.96 -2.15 -2.93
CA LEU A 84 -10.11 -0.70 -2.98
C LEU A 84 -11.04 -0.33 -4.15
N CYS A 85 -12.21 0.19 -3.82
CA CYS A 85 -13.20 0.66 -4.80
C CYS A 85 -13.23 2.18 -4.83
N TRP A 86 -13.32 2.75 -6.03
CA TRP A 86 -13.56 4.18 -6.24
C TRP A 86 -15.03 4.38 -6.57
N LEU A 87 -15.74 5.11 -5.72
CA LEU A 87 -17.11 5.52 -5.99
C LEU A 87 -17.09 7.00 -6.40
N VAL A 88 -17.62 7.28 -7.58
CA VAL A 88 -17.84 8.65 -8.05
C VAL A 88 -19.33 8.93 -7.92
N LEU A 89 -19.68 9.93 -7.12
CA LEU A 89 -21.06 10.39 -6.96
C LEU A 89 -21.17 11.72 -7.71
N GLU A 90 -21.91 11.70 -8.82
CA GLU A 90 -22.22 12.90 -9.58
C GLU A 90 -23.66 13.30 -9.31
N ARG A 91 -23.89 14.59 -9.06
CA ARG A 91 -25.23 15.13 -9.07
C ARG A 91 -25.67 15.21 -10.52
N PHE A 92 -26.82 14.62 -10.84
CA PHE A 92 -27.39 14.71 -12.19
C PHE A 92 -27.62 16.18 -12.55
N ASP A 93 -26.84 16.66 -13.52
CA ASP A 93 -26.96 17.98 -14.11
C ASP A 93 -27.00 17.79 -15.63
N LEU A 94 -28.17 18.08 -16.23
CA LEU A 94 -28.40 17.95 -17.66
C LEU A 94 -27.37 18.71 -18.50
N ARG A 95 -26.82 19.81 -17.97
CA ARG A 95 -25.80 20.60 -18.65
C ARG A 95 -24.47 19.87 -18.68
N LEU A 96 -24.08 19.21 -17.60
CA LEU A 96 -22.84 18.41 -17.53
C LEU A 96 -22.94 17.16 -18.40
N GLU A 97 -24.11 16.52 -18.45
CA GLU A 97 -24.36 15.40 -19.36
C GLU A 97 -24.29 15.82 -20.84
N ALA A 98 -24.90 16.96 -21.19
CA ALA A 98 -24.80 17.52 -22.54
C ALA A 98 -23.35 17.89 -22.90
N GLU A 99 -22.60 18.46 -21.95
CA GLU A 99 -21.17 18.76 -22.11
C GLU A 99 -20.33 17.49 -22.30
N ALA A 100 -20.56 16.45 -21.49
CA ALA A 100 -19.87 15.18 -21.59
C ALA A 100 -20.15 14.50 -22.95
N PHE A 101 -21.39 14.59 -23.44
CA PHE A 101 -21.77 14.09 -24.76
C PHE A 101 -21.08 14.88 -25.89
N ALA A 102 -21.10 16.21 -25.83
CA ALA A 102 -20.41 17.06 -26.80
C ALA A 102 -18.89 16.79 -26.83
N ARG A 103 -18.26 16.66 -25.65
CA ARG A 103 -16.83 16.30 -25.52
C ARG A 103 -16.52 14.94 -26.17
N ARG A 104 -17.40 13.93 -26.03
CA ARG A 104 -17.22 12.62 -26.67
C ARG A 104 -17.32 12.69 -28.20
N LEU A 105 -18.21 13.51 -28.75
CA LEU A 105 -18.36 13.70 -30.20
C LEU A 105 -17.17 14.44 -30.82
N LEU A 106 -16.70 15.50 -30.15
CA LEU A 106 -15.54 16.29 -30.59
C LEU A 106 -14.24 15.47 -30.53
N ARG A 107 -14.03 14.68 -29.47
CA ARG A 107 -12.84 13.80 -29.39
C ARG A 107 -12.79 12.74 -30.49
N LYS A 108 -13.95 12.32 -30.99
CA LYS A 108 -14.06 11.32 -32.08
C LYS A 108 -13.79 11.92 -33.47
N THR A 109 -13.78 13.24 -33.59
CA THR A 109 -13.56 13.95 -34.86
C THR A 109 -12.10 14.36 -35.08
N GLU A 110 -11.25 14.34 -34.03
CA GLU A 110 -9.81 14.60 -34.12
C GLU A 110 -8.96 13.36 -34.48
N GLU A 111 -9.51 12.14 -34.41
CA GLU A 111 -8.83 10.88 -34.78
C GLU A 111 -9.01 10.49 -36.28
N LYS A 112 -9.44 11.42 -37.13
CA LYS A 112 -9.68 11.18 -38.57
C LYS A 112 -8.94 12.19 -39.44
#